data_AF-A0A7C9GGJ9-F1
#
_entry.id   AF-A0A7C9GGJ9-F1
#
_cell.length_a   1.000
_cell.length_b   1.000
_cell.length_c   1.000
_cell.angle_alpha   90.00
_cell.angle_beta   90.00
_cell.angle_gamma   90.00
#
_symmetry.space_group_name_H-M   'P 1'
#
loop_
_entity.id
_entity.type
_entity.pdbx_description
1 polymer ?
#
loop_
_entity_poly.entity_id
_entity_poly.type
_entity_poly.pdbx_seq_one_letter_code
_entity_poly.pdbx_strand_id
1 'polypeptide(L)' 'MRSSPFACLAVAALLGLSACGTSTSDRAISGAGIGAGVGAVGGLIVGAPVEGALIGGAVGAGTGALTDEEQIDLGKPAWK' A
#
# COMPACT_ATOMS: atom_id res chain seq x y z
N MET A 1 -21.86 2.15 -10.20
CA MET A 1 -20.50 2.70 -10.01
C MET A 1 -19.71 2.41 -11.27
N ARG A 2 -19.59 3.38 -12.18
CA ARG A 2 -18.91 3.15 -13.47
C ARG A 2 -17.47 3.63 -13.32
N SER A 3 -16.64 2.77 -12.75
CA SER A 3 -15.24 3.05 -12.41
C SER A 3 -14.42 3.19 -13.70
N SER A 4 -13.93 4.40 -13.99
CA SER A 4 -13.01 4.61 -15.12
C SER A 4 -11.65 3.99 -14.79
N PRO A 5 -11.06 3.16 -15.66
CA PRO A 5 -9.78 2.48 -15.39
C PRO A 5 -8.64 3.48 -15.16
N PHE A 6 -8.74 4.67 -15.78
CA PHE A 6 -7.81 5.77 -15.59
C PHE A 6 -7.81 6.33 -14.15
N ALA A 7 -8.97 6.34 -13.48
CA ALA A 7 -9.07 6.83 -12.10
C ALA A 7 -8.41 5.85 -11.12
N CYS A 8 -8.59 4.55 -11.31
CA CYS A 8 -7.92 3.53 -10.48
C CYS A 8 -6.40 3.58 -10.64
N LEU A 9 -5.90 3.77 -11.86
CA LEU A 9 -4.46 3.89 -12.13
C LEU A 9 -3.86 5.16 -11.49
N ALA A 10 -4.58 6.29 -11.57
CA ALA A 10 -4.15 7.54 -10.94
C ALA A 10 -4.11 7.44 -9.41
N VAL A 11 -5.12 6.80 -8.80
CA VAL A 11 -5.16 6.56 -7.36
C VAL A 11 -4.02 5.62 -6.93
N ALA A 12 -3.75 4.55 -7.67
CA ALA A 12 -2.63 3.66 -7.41
C ALA A 12 -1.27 4.38 -7.49
N ALA A 13 -1.09 5.27 -8.46
CA ALA A 13 0.13 6.07 -8.60
C ALA A 13 0.31 7.07 -7.44
N LEU A 14 -0.77 7.72 -7.00
CA LEU A 14 -0.75 8.63 -5.85
C LEU A 14 -0.45 7.89 -4.54
N LEU A 15 -1.04 6.70 -4.35
CA LEU A 15 -0.77 5.82 -3.21
C LEU A 15 0.68 5.33 -3.22
N GLY A 16 1.22 4.96 -4.39
CA GLY A 16 2.62 4.55 -4.55
C GLY A 16 3.61 5.67 -4.24
N LEU A 17 3.31 6.92 -4.60
CA LEU A 17 4.11 8.09 -4.19
C LEU A 17 4.08 8.32 -2.67
N SER A 18 2.90 8.16 -2.03
CA SER A 18 2.77 8.33 -0.58
C SER A 18 3.36 7.19 0.25
N ALA A 19 3.56 6.02 -0.34
CA ALA A 19 4.24 4.90 0.29
C ALA A 19 5.77 5.12 0.41
N CYS A 20 6.31 6.13 -0.27
CA CYS A 20 7.72 6.52 -0.22
C CYS A 20 8.06 7.43 0.99
N GLY A 21 7.22 7.45 2.03
CA GLY A 21 7.43 8.25 3.25
C GLY A 21 8.78 7.92 3.90
N THR A 22 9.47 8.93 4.44
CA THR A 22 10.88 8.82 4.84
C THR A 22 11.12 8.17 6.22
N SER A 23 10.11 7.52 6.78
CA SER A 23 10.18 6.92 8.10
C SER A 23 9.45 5.59 8.11
N THR A 24 10.04 4.61 8.78
CA THR A 24 9.52 3.24 8.91
C THR A 24 8.07 3.21 9.43
N SER A 25 7.69 4.14 10.30
CA SER A 25 6.31 4.27 10.80
C SER A 25 5.31 4.67 9.71
N ASP A 26 5.67 5.61 8.83
CA ASP A 26 4.81 6.04 7.73
C ASP A 26 4.63 4.92 6.70
N ARG A 27 5.70 4.18 6.42
CA ARG A 27 5.68 2.99 5.55
C ARG A 27 4.81 1.88 6.14
N ALA A 28 4.95 1.61 7.44
CA ALA A 28 4.14 0.62 8.14
C ALA A 28 2.65 1.01 8.18
N ILE A 29 2.32 2.26 8.52
CA ILE A 29 0.91 2.70 8.62
C ILE A 29 0.27 2.76 7.22
N SER A 30 0.99 3.24 6.21
CA SER A 30 0.50 3.27 4.82
C SER A 30 0.32 1.86 4.26
N GLY A 31 1.31 0.97 4.47
CA GLY A 31 1.22 -0.44 4.11
C GLY A 31 0.07 -1.16 4.81
N ALA A 32 -0.20 -0.84 6.08
CA ALA A 32 -1.34 -1.36 6.82
C ALA A 32 -2.68 -0.92 6.21
N GLY A 33 -2.81 0.36 5.88
CA GLY A 33 -4.05 0.89 5.30
C GLY A 33 -4.35 0.29 3.92
N ILE A 34 -3.34 0.22 3.05
CA ILE A 34 -3.48 -0.36 1.71
C ILE A 34 -3.73 -1.86 1.80
N GLY A 35 -2.95 -2.57 2.61
CA GLY A 35 -3.10 -4.00 2.83
C GLY A 35 -4.46 -4.36 3.42
N ALA A 36 -4.99 -3.55 4.33
CA ALA A 36 -6.33 -3.73 4.88
C ALA A 36 -7.42 -3.48 3.84
N GLY A 37 -7.26 -2.45 2.98
CA GLY A 37 -8.22 -2.18 1.91
C GLY A 37 -8.27 -3.30 0.87
N VAL A 38 -7.12 -3.76 0.39
CA VAL A 38 -7.02 -4.87 -0.57
C VAL A 38 -7.48 -6.18 0.08
N GLY A 39 -7.05 -6.43 1.31
CA GLY A 39 -7.45 -7.59 2.09
C GLY A 39 -8.95 -7.63 2.39
N ALA A 40 -9.58 -6.49 2.64
CA ALA A 40 -11.02 -6.39 2.79
C ALA A 40 -11.74 -6.79 1.52
N VAL A 41 -11.31 -6.24 0.36
CA VAL A 41 -11.91 -6.55 -0.95
C VAL A 41 -11.70 -8.02 -1.31
N GLY A 42 -10.49 -8.57 -1.09
CA GLY A 42 -10.20 -9.98 -1.31
C GLY A 42 -10.97 -10.91 -0.36
N GLY A 43 -11.04 -10.57 0.91
CA GLY A 43 -11.82 -11.29 1.93
C GLY A 43 -13.31 -11.26 1.64
N LEU A 44 -13.82 -10.17 1.05
CA LEU A 44 -15.22 -10.06 0.63
C LEU A 44 -15.60 -11.08 -0.44
N ILE A 45 -14.66 -11.51 -1.28
CA ILE A 45 -14.87 -12.57 -2.29
C ILE A 45 -15.07 -13.94 -1.61
N VAL A 46 -14.39 -14.17 -0.49
CA VAL A 46 -14.41 -15.45 0.26
C VAL A 46 -15.43 -15.42 1.42
N GLY A 47 -16.13 -14.29 1.61
CA GLY A 47 -17.14 -14.12 2.67
C GLY A 47 -16.58 -13.69 4.03
N ALA A 48 -15.29 -13.39 4.13
CA ALA A 48 -14.60 -12.99 5.35
C ALA A 48 -13.86 -11.64 5.19
N PRO A 49 -14.58 -10.53 4.97
CA PRO A 49 -13.97 -9.22 4.68
C PRO A 49 -13.19 -8.65 5.86
N VAL A 50 -13.64 -8.88 7.11
CA VAL A 50 -12.96 -8.38 8.31
C VAL A 50 -11.65 -9.13 8.54
N GLU A 51 -11.66 -10.46 8.41
CA GLU A 51 -10.45 -11.27 8.53
C GLU A 51 -9.45 -10.94 7.42
N GLY A 52 -9.93 -10.79 6.19
CA GLY A 52 -9.10 -10.35 5.06
C GLY A 52 -8.48 -8.97 5.30
N ALA A 53 -9.24 -8.02 5.84
CA ALA A 53 -8.73 -6.69 6.19
C ALA A 53 -7.69 -6.74 7.32
N LEU A 54 -7.92 -7.53 8.35
CA LEU A 54 -7.00 -7.69 9.47
C LEU A 54 -5.69 -8.36 9.03
N ILE A 55 -5.78 -9.44 8.27
CA ILE A 55 -4.61 -10.16 7.75
C ILE A 55 -3.85 -9.27 6.76
N GLY A 56 -4.55 -8.66 5.80
CA GLY A 56 -3.94 -7.79 4.81
C GLY A 56 -3.29 -6.55 5.45
N GLY A 57 -3.94 -5.97 6.47
CA GLY A 57 -3.39 -4.84 7.22
C GLY A 57 -2.18 -5.23 8.07
N ALA A 58 -2.22 -6.37 8.75
CA ALA A 58 -1.08 -6.86 9.53
C ALA A 58 0.12 -7.20 8.66
N VAL A 59 -0.11 -7.89 7.52
CA VAL A 59 0.94 -8.21 6.55
C VAL A 59 1.50 -6.93 5.94
N GLY A 60 0.63 -6.00 5.52
CA GLY A 60 1.02 -4.71 4.95
C GLY A 60 1.83 -3.84 5.92
N ALA A 61 1.43 -3.82 7.20
CA ALA A 61 2.16 -3.15 8.27
C ALA A 61 3.54 -3.79 8.50
N GLY A 62 3.57 -5.13 8.57
CA GLY A 62 4.80 -5.89 8.74
C GLY A 62 5.77 -5.66 7.58
N THR A 63 5.31 -5.72 6.33
CA THR A 63 6.14 -5.42 5.18
C THR A 63 6.64 -3.98 5.17
N GLY A 64 5.82 -3.01 5.58
CA GLY A 64 6.24 -1.61 5.68
C GLY A 64 7.20 -1.33 6.84
N ALA A 65 7.12 -2.12 7.91
CA ALA A 65 8.05 -2.05 9.05
C ALA A 65 9.37 -2.79 8.80
N LEU A 66 9.35 -3.83 7.97
CA LEU A 66 10.52 -4.66 7.62
C LEU A 66 11.28 -4.15 6.38
N THR A 67 10.75 -3.15 5.67
CA THR A 67 11.40 -2.55 4.49
C THR A 67 12.04 -1.23 4.86
N ASP A 68 13.33 -1.10 4.60
CA ASP A 68 14.12 0.12 4.88
C ASP A 68 14.14 1.10 3.68
N GLU A 69 14.31 2.40 3.96
CA GLU A 69 14.47 3.46 2.94
C GLU A 69 15.61 3.14 1.96
N GLU A 70 16.74 2.69 2.51
CA GLU A 70 17.99 2.51 1.78
C GLU A 70 17.98 1.33 0.80
N GLN A 71 16.92 0.49 0.79
CA GLN A 71 16.76 -0.52 -0.26
C GLN A 71 16.22 0.06 -1.58
N ILE A 72 15.78 1.33 -1.58
CA ILE A 72 15.31 2.06 -2.76
C ILE A 72 16.32 3.19 -3.08
N ASP A 73 17.55 2.82 -3.47
CA ASP A 73 18.48 3.75 -4.13
C ASP A 73 17.98 3.95 -5.57
N LEU A 74 17.15 4.99 -5.79
CA LEU A 74 16.69 5.40 -7.12
C LEU A 74 17.82 6.02 -7.97
N GLY A 75 19.05 6.01 -7.47
CA GLY A 75 20.18 6.66 -8.09
C GLY A 75 19.95 8.16 -8.21
N LYS A 76 20.78 8.76 -9.06
CA LYS A 76 20.74 10.19 -9.35
C LYS A 76 19.44 10.54 -10.11
N PRO A 77 18.65 11.49 -9.59
CA PRO A 77 17.35 11.82 -10.15
C PRO A 77 17.48 12.32 -11.59
N ALA A 78 16.60 11.86 -12.47
CA ALA A 78 16.61 12.24 -13.90
C ALA A 78 16.28 13.72 -14.15
N TRP A 79 15.85 14.46 -13.12
CA TRP A 79 15.47 15.87 -13.19
C TRP A 79 16.56 16.82 -12.68
N LYS A 80 17.81 16.39 -12.66
CA LYS A 80 18.96 17.22 -12.29
C LYS A 80 19.88 17.45 -13.47
#